data_AF-A0AAN7I9T4-F1
#
_entry.id   AF-A0AAN7I9T4-F1
#
_cell.length_a   1.000
_cell.length_b   1.000
_cell.length_c   1.000
_cell.angle_alpha   90.00
_cell.angle_beta   90.00
_cell.angle_gamma   90.00
#
_symmetry.space_group_name_H-M   'P 1'
#
loop_
_entity.id
_entity.type
_entity.pdbx_description
1 polymer ?
#
loop_
_entity_poly.entity_id
_entity_poly.type
_entity_poly.pdbx_seq_one_letter_code
_entity_poly.pdbx_strand_id
1 'polypeptide(L)'
;MAPSFAPSSSTPKLTYEYEVFVSFRGAEIRTTFTSHLFAALDRKTIHAFDDERSLPRGEKIGAELLKAIETSRIAVVVFSKKYATSDWCLDELVKIMECKRVFNQRVLPIFYHVSQPEVLEQKGNFAELPNGPEDKMNSWRAALTEAANLAGLHLEPNRPESDFIEEIVDYILKKLKEESSTAPSLRQNDAPAQHSSATIPHNDASSGSANGSTDLDIVSATRQAMQPKAQEIYQTPQVNGTTLHVNNDFRDMQHFYKNQLQNYAQKRNLRLPVYSCKCEGPPHASQFRCKVTVDGQTYESPELFSTSKDAEHAAAKVALTSLVPDGAKEDNSVLYKNLLQELVQKEGVSLPVYVTNRSGEVHEPIFFSTVVIGEVFKGHEARTKKKAEMNAAKIAYTTLKEWEVFKGHEARTKKKAEMNAAKIAYTTLKEHLKKIKINSNKRDVK
;
A
#
# COMPACT_ATOMS: atom_id res chain seq x y z
N MET A 1 47.80 21.68 -14.77
CA MET A 1 46.38 22.03 -14.50
C MET A 1 45.53 20.85 -14.96
N ALA A 2 44.99 20.06 -14.03
CA ALA A 2 44.07 18.97 -14.36
C ALA A 2 42.62 19.50 -14.32
N PRO A 3 41.73 19.11 -15.25
CA PRO A 3 40.37 19.60 -15.29
C PRO A 3 39.54 18.94 -14.18
N SER A 4 38.85 19.76 -13.39
CA SER A 4 37.87 19.34 -12.39
C SER A 4 36.58 18.89 -13.10
N PHE A 5 36.29 17.60 -13.07
CA PHE A 5 34.98 17.06 -13.42
C PHE A 5 34.18 16.85 -12.13
N ALA A 6 33.26 17.77 -11.84
CA ALA A 6 32.25 17.57 -10.81
C ALA A 6 31.17 16.61 -11.33
N PRO A 7 30.87 15.50 -10.65
CA PRO A 7 29.76 14.63 -11.03
C PRO A 7 28.44 15.31 -10.66
N SER A 8 27.67 15.73 -11.66
CA SER A 8 26.29 16.16 -11.51
C SER A 8 25.43 14.98 -11.06
N SER A 9 25.10 14.93 -9.76
CA SER A 9 24.15 13.99 -9.17
C SER A 9 22.72 14.45 -9.46
N SER A 10 22.17 14.04 -10.60
CA SER A 10 20.72 14.15 -10.83
C SER A 10 20.01 12.98 -10.14
N THR A 11 19.18 13.27 -9.15
CA THR A 11 18.23 12.31 -8.59
C THR A 11 17.24 11.85 -9.67
N PRO A 12 16.76 10.60 -9.65
CA PRO A 12 15.74 10.16 -10.60
C PRO A 12 14.46 10.95 -10.31
N LYS A 13 14.00 11.77 -11.27
CA LYS A 13 12.67 12.37 -11.21
C LYS A 13 11.65 11.24 -11.30
N LEU A 14 10.79 11.11 -10.29
CA LEU A 14 9.56 10.34 -10.43
C LEU A 14 8.77 10.94 -11.59
N THR A 15 8.54 10.17 -12.64
CA THR A 15 7.68 10.57 -13.75
C THR A 15 6.25 10.28 -13.32
N TYR A 16 5.62 11.27 -12.70
CA TYR A 16 4.19 11.21 -12.40
C TYR A 16 3.42 11.32 -13.72
N GLU A 17 2.53 10.36 -13.97
CA GLU A 17 1.66 10.35 -15.15
C GLU A 17 0.41 11.20 -14.90
N TYR A 18 -0.03 11.22 -13.64
CA TYR A 18 -1.16 12.01 -13.16
C TYR A 18 -0.73 12.80 -11.92
N GLU A 19 -1.33 13.97 -11.74
CA GLU A 19 -1.15 14.74 -10.51
C GLU A 19 -2.10 14.25 -9.43
N VAL A 20 -3.31 13.85 -9.83
CA VAL A 20 -4.35 13.40 -8.91
C VAL A 20 -4.97 12.09 -9.39
N PHE A 21 -5.14 11.14 -8.47
CA PHE A 21 -6.06 10.00 -8.63
C PHE A 21 -7.32 10.28 -7.81
N VAL A 22 -8.52 10.09 -8.35
CA VAL A 22 -9.77 10.28 -7.60
C VAL A 22 -10.52 8.95 -7.48
N SER A 23 -10.56 8.38 -6.28
CA SER A 23 -11.41 7.23 -5.95
C SER A 23 -12.75 7.71 -5.42
N PHE A 24 -13.84 7.22 -6.02
CA PHE A 24 -15.20 7.56 -5.60
C PHE A 24 -16.16 6.45 -6.00
N ARG A 25 -17.35 6.44 -5.37
CA ARG A 25 -18.43 5.53 -5.75
C ARG A 25 -19.78 6.22 -5.78
N GLY A 26 -20.51 5.92 -6.83
CA GLY A 26 -21.95 6.13 -6.91
C GLY A 26 -22.32 6.87 -8.17
N ALA A 27 -23.23 6.29 -8.96
CA ALA A 27 -23.74 6.90 -10.20
C ALA A 27 -24.33 8.30 -9.97
N GLU A 28 -24.84 8.55 -8.76
CA GLU A 28 -25.41 9.82 -8.32
C GLU A 28 -24.36 10.92 -8.23
N ILE A 29 -23.26 10.71 -7.49
CA ILE A 29 -22.20 11.71 -7.33
C ILE A 29 -21.35 11.85 -8.59
N ARG A 30 -21.36 10.83 -9.46
CA ARG A 30 -20.63 10.83 -10.73
C ARG A 30 -21.03 11.98 -11.66
N THR A 31 -22.34 12.22 -11.80
CA THR A 31 -22.87 13.27 -12.69
C THR A 31 -23.09 14.61 -11.99
N THR A 32 -22.94 14.64 -10.67
CA THR A 32 -23.06 15.87 -9.85
C THR A 32 -21.68 16.26 -9.31
N PHE A 33 -21.42 16.03 -8.03
CA PHE A 33 -20.24 16.45 -7.30
C PHE A 33 -18.93 16.12 -8.02
N THR A 34 -18.73 14.86 -8.41
CA THR A 34 -17.47 14.40 -9.01
C THR A 34 -17.26 14.99 -10.40
N SER A 35 -18.32 15.14 -11.21
CA SER A 35 -18.21 15.81 -12.52
C SER A 35 -17.79 17.27 -12.38
N HIS A 36 -18.32 17.97 -11.36
CA HIS A 36 -17.93 19.35 -11.08
C HIS A 36 -16.52 19.45 -10.49
N LEU A 37 -16.11 18.48 -9.66
CA LEU A 37 -14.74 18.39 -9.14
C LEU A 37 -13.72 18.21 -10.28
N PHE A 38 -13.95 17.28 -11.22
CA PHE A 38 -13.07 17.12 -12.38
C PHE A 38 -13.03 18.37 -13.25
N ALA A 39 -14.17 19.02 -13.50
CA ALA A 39 -14.19 20.29 -14.23
C ALA A 39 -13.40 21.39 -13.49
N ALA A 40 -13.40 21.41 -12.15
CA ALA A 40 -12.65 22.38 -11.36
C ALA A 40 -11.14 22.10 -11.36
N LEU A 41 -10.73 20.83 -11.27
CA LEU A 41 -9.34 20.40 -11.43
C LEU A 41 -8.80 20.80 -12.81
N ASP A 42 -9.58 20.58 -13.87
CA ASP A 42 -9.22 20.93 -15.25
C ASP A 42 -9.08 22.45 -15.44
N ARG A 43 -9.99 23.27 -14.86
CA ARG A 43 -9.85 24.75 -14.84
C ARG A 43 -8.54 25.23 -14.22
N LYS A 44 -7.94 24.46 -13.31
CA LYS A 44 -6.65 24.75 -12.67
C LYS A 44 -5.50 23.99 -13.31
N THR A 45 -5.73 23.36 -14.47
CA THR A 45 -4.76 22.58 -15.24
C THR A 45 -4.14 21.40 -14.46
N ILE A 46 -4.90 20.83 -13.52
CA ILE A 46 -4.46 19.68 -12.72
C ILE A 46 -4.86 18.39 -13.44
N HIS A 47 -3.87 17.59 -13.84
CA HIS A 47 -4.13 16.33 -14.56
C HIS A 47 -4.63 15.25 -13.59
N ALA A 48 -5.91 14.91 -13.66
CA ALA A 48 -6.56 13.94 -12.78
C ALA A 48 -7.03 12.69 -13.53
N PHE A 49 -6.76 11.51 -12.97
CA PHE A 49 -7.28 10.24 -13.48
C PHE A 49 -8.71 9.99 -12.96
N ASP A 50 -9.62 9.69 -13.89
CA ASP A 50 -11.01 9.33 -13.61
C ASP A 50 -11.19 7.82 -13.65
N ASP A 51 -11.24 7.19 -12.46
CA ASP A 51 -11.36 5.73 -12.30
C ASP A 51 -12.60 5.16 -13.02
N GLU A 52 -13.78 5.79 -12.91
CA GLU A 52 -15.03 5.18 -13.38
C GLU A 52 -15.28 5.38 -14.89
N ARG A 53 -14.63 6.36 -15.54
CA ARG A 53 -14.71 6.57 -17.01
C ARG A 53 -13.62 5.86 -17.80
N SER A 54 -12.49 5.55 -17.17
CA SER A 54 -11.29 5.10 -17.89
C SER A 54 -11.20 3.58 -18.03
N LEU A 55 -12.06 2.79 -17.37
CA LEU A 55 -11.96 1.33 -17.35
C LEU A 55 -13.27 0.62 -17.70
N PRO A 56 -13.23 -0.43 -18.54
CA PRO A 56 -14.41 -1.26 -18.82
C PRO A 56 -14.86 -2.01 -17.56
N ARG A 57 -16.15 -1.90 -17.23
CA ARG A 57 -16.78 -2.66 -16.14
C ARG A 57 -16.61 -4.17 -16.36
N GLY A 58 -15.94 -4.88 -15.45
CA GLY A 58 -16.12 -6.34 -15.35
C GLY A 58 -14.97 -7.21 -14.83
N GLU A 59 -13.75 -6.71 -14.63
CA GLU A 59 -12.64 -7.56 -14.16
C GLU A 59 -11.82 -6.85 -13.08
N LYS A 60 -11.17 -7.63 -12.19
CA LYS A 60 -10.22 -7.24 -11.13
C LYS A 60 -9.45 -5.95 -11.45
N ILE A 61 -9.10 -5.14 -10.42
CA ILE A 61 -8.30 -3.91 -10.57
C ILE A 61 -7.25 -4.09 -11.66
N GLY A 62 -7.49 -3.42 -12.80
CA GLY A 62 -6.68 -3.57 -13.99
C GLY A 62 -5.26 -3.07 -13.73
N ALA A 63 -4.28 -3.62 -14.44
CA ALA A 63 -2.89 -3.15 -14.35
C ALA A 63 -2.76 -1.64 -14.62
N GLU A 64 -3.63 -1.08 -15.46
CA GLU A 64 -3.71 0.34 -15.75
C GLU A 64 -4.20 1.16 -14.55
N LEU A 65 -5.20 0.66 -13.81
CA LEU A 65 -5.69 1.29 -12.58
C LEU A 65 -4.63 1.30 -11.49
N LEU A 66 -3.98 0.15 -11.27
CA LEU A 66 -2.87 0.04 -10.31
C LEU A 66 -1.76 1.03 -10.66
N LYS A 67 -1.40 1.11 -11.94
CA LYS A 67 -0.40 2.05 -12.42
C LYS A 67 -0.84 3.50 -12.19
N ALA A 68 -2.08 3.86 -12.51
CA ALA A 68 -2.60 5.21 -12.28
C ALA A 68 -2.58 5.60 -10.81
N ILE A 69 -2.93 4.68 -9.90
CA ILE A 69 -2.79 4.89 -8.45
C ILE A 69 -1.32 5.08 -8.11
N GLU A 70 -0.42 4.19 -8.55
CA GLU A 70 1.02 4.25 -8.21
C GLU A 70 1.74 5.49 -8.76
N THR A 71 1.34 5.98 -9.94
CA THR A 71 1.98 7.11 -10.63
C THR A 71 1.32 8.45 -10.36
N SER A 72 0.33 8.50 -9.46
CA SER A 72 -0.31 9.74 -9.01
C SER A 72 0.42 10.39 -7.83
N ARG A 73 0.46 11.73 -7.78
CA ARG A 73 1.08 12.46 -6.67
C ARG A 73 0.18 12.49 -5.43
N ILE A 74 -1.12 12.70 -5.66
CA ILE A 74 -2.13 12.80 -4.61
C ILE A 74 -3.27 11.84 -4.95
N ALA A 75 -3.64 10.96 -4.02
CA ALA A 75 -4.87 10.18 -4.11
C ALA A 75 -5.98 10.88 -3.30
N VAL A 76 -7.07 11.24 -3.97
CA VAL A 76 -8.27 11.81 -3.36
C VAL A 76 -9.29 10.69 -3.20
N VAL A 77 -9.77 10.49 -1.97
CA VAL A 77 -10.75 9.44 -1.65
C VAL A 77 -12.06 10.11 -1.23
N VAL A 78 -13.10 10.02 -2.06
CA VAL A 78 -14.41 10.60 -1.79
C VAL A 78 -15.29 9.59 -1.07
N PHE A 79 -15.23 9.59 0.26
CA PHE A 79 -16.14 8.79 1.08
C PHE A 79 -17.56 9.33 0.96
N SER A 80 -18.40 8.57 0.26
CA SER A 80 -19.85 8.78 0.14
C SER A 80 -20.62 7.66 0.83
N LYS A 81 -21.92 7.82 1.00
CA LYS A 81 -22.81 6.78 1.56
C LYS A 81 -22.74 5.44 0.82
N LYS A 82 -22.32 5.43 -0.45
CA LYS A 82 -22.23 4.21 -1.28
C LYS A 82 -20.80 3.70 -1.44
N TYR A 83 -19.80 4.36 -0.87
CA TYR A 83 -18.39 3.99 -1.05
C TYR A 83 -18.10 2.56 -0.61
N ALA A 84 -18.46 2.21 0.63
CA ALA A 84 -18.20 0.91 1.21
C ALA A 84 -19.05 -0.23 0.61
N THR A 85 -20.00 0.06 -0.28
CA THR A 85 -20.81 -0.98 -0.96
C THR A 85 -20.11 -1.60 -2.16
N SER A 86 -18.97 -1.04 -2.60
CA SER A 86 -18.23 -1.49 -3.78
C SER A 86 -16.94 -2.17 -3.36
N ASP A 87 -16.81 -3.46 -3.64
CA ASP A 87 -15.57 -4.20 -3.47
C ASP A 87 -14.41 -3.57 -4.26
N TRP A 88 -14.70 -3.02 -5.45
CA TRP A 88 -13.77 -2.24 -6.25
C TRP A 88 -13.15 -1.07 -5.47
N CYS A 89 -13.97 -0.11 -5.03
CA CYS A 89 -13.49 1.08 -4.31
C CYS A 89 -12.78 0.73 -2.99
N LEU A 90 -13.12 -0.40 -2.37
CA LEU A 90 -12.42 -0.90 -1.20
C LEU A 90 -11.06 -1.52 -1.55
N ASP A 91 -10.96 -2.26 -2.65
CA ASP A 91 -9.68 -2.77 -3.17
C ASP A 91 -8.77 -1.61 -3.63
N GLU A 92 -9.33 -0.57 -4.25
CA GLU A 92 -8.61 0.67 -4.57
C GLU A 92 -8.08 1.35 -3.32
N LEU A 93 -8.92 1.48 -2.29
CA LEU A 93 -8.52 2.09 -1.03
C LEU A 93 -7.36 1.33 -0.40
N VAL A 94 -7.39 -0.01 -0.41
CA VAL A 94 -6.27 -0.84 0.06
C VAL A 94 -4.99 -0.51 -0.72
N LYS A 95 -5.07 -0.39 -2.05
CA LYS A 95 -3.91 -0.04 -2.88
C LYS A 95 -3.41 1.38 -2.61
N ILE A 96 -4.30 2.36 -2.47
CA ILE A 96 -3.96 3.75 -2.13
C ILE A 96 -3.21 3.79 -0.80
N MET A 97 -3.69 3.06 0.22
CA MET A 97 -3.01 3.01 1.52
C MET A 97 -1.68 2.24 1.46
N GLU A 98 -1.52 1.28 0.57
CA GLU A 98 -0.21 0.70 0.23
C GLU A 98 0.72 1.73 -0.41
N CYS A 99 0.26 2.47 -1.43
CA CYS A 99 1.05 3.50 -2.09
C CYS A 99 1.43 4.64 -1.14
N LYS A 100 0.57 5.00 -0.20
CA LYS A 100 0.88 5.93 0.89
C LYS A 100 2.06 5.43 1.73
N ARG A 101 2.08 4.16 2.12
CA ARG A 101 3.14 3.58 2.96
C ARG A 101 4.44 3.38 2.19
N VAL A 102 4.36 2.91 0.95
CA VAL A 102 5.52 2.49 0.13
C VAL A 102 6.13 3.65 -0.64
N PHE A 103 5.31 4.48 -1.26
CA PHE A 103 5.75 5.59 -2.13
C PHE A 103 5.64 6.96 -1.46
N ASN A 104 5.25 7.00 -0.18
CA ASN A 104 4.92 8.23 0.53
C ASN A 104 3.88 9.09 -0.24
N GLN A 105 2.98 8.42 -0.97
CA GLN A 105 1.92 9.09 -1.72
C GLN A 105 1.02 9.87 -0.76
N ARG A 106 0.66 11.11 -1.13
CA ARG A 106 -0.28 11.88 -0.33
C ARG A 106 -1.69 11.36 -0.54
N VAL A 107 -2.45 11.28 0.54
CA VAL A 107 -3.86 10.85 0.49
C VAL A 107 -4.71 11.94 1.13
N LEU A 108 -5.75 12.37 0.41
CA LEU A 108 -6.73 13.37 0.85
C LEU A 108 -8.11 12.70 0.95
N PRO A 109 -8.58 12.32 2.16
CA PRO A 109 -9.95 11.89 2.34
C PRO A 109 -10.92 13.07 2.28
N ILE A 110 -12.01 12.89 1.55
CA ILE A 110 -13.15 13.81 1.45
C ILE A 110 -14.37 13.10 2.01
N PHE A 111 -15.00 13.70 3.02
CA PHE A 111 -16.20 13.17 3.66
C PHE A 111 -17.44 13.85 3.08
N TYR A 112 -18.06 13.20 2.09
CA TYR A 112 -19.18 13.72 1.32
C TYR A 112 -20.50 13.14 1.81
N HIS A 113 -21.28 13.94 2.56
CA HIS A 113 -22.53 13.54 3.22
C HIS A 113 -22.41 12.31 4.14
N VAL A 114 -21.22 12.12 4.70
CA VAL A 114 -20.87 11.10 5.72
C VAL A 114 -19.96 11.76 6.75
N SER A 115 -19.94 11.26 7.98
CA SER A 115 -19.05 11.78 9.01
C SER A 115 -17.74 10.99 9.07
N GLN A 116 -16.64 11.62 9.46
CA GLN A 116 -15.37 10.91 9.66
C GLN A 116 -15.46 9.78 10.70
N PRO A 117 -16.14 9.93 11.86
CA PRO A 117 -16.35 8.81 12.79
C PRO A 117 -17.12 7.63 12.19
N GLU A 118 -18.07 7.89 11.29
CA GLU A 118 -18.81 6.83 10.60
C GLU A 118 -17.88 5.95 9.75
N VAL A 119 -16.95 6.56 9.01
CA VAL A 119 -15.95 5.84 8.21
C VAL A 119 -14.90 5.17 9.10
N LEU A 120 -14.39 5.90 10.10
CA LEU A 120 -13.31 5.49 10.99
C LEU A 120 -13.69 4.29 11.86
N GLU A 121 -14.92 4.26 12.36
CA GLU A 121 -15.43 3.20 13.24
C GLU A 121 -16.28 2.17 12.49
N GLN A 122 -16.41 2.32 11.17
CA GLN A 122 -17.25 1.50 10.30
C GLN A 122 -18.67 1.34 10.86
N LYS A 123 -19.36 2.48 11.01
CA LYS A 123 -20.76 2.58 11.45
C LYS A 123 -21.65 3.00 10.29
N GLY A 124 -22.97 2.98 10.49
CA GLY A 124 -23.92 3.47 9.48
C GLY A 124 -23.74 2.78 8.13
N ASN A 125 -23.50 3.56 7.07
CA ASN A 125 -23.32 3.03 5.70
C ASN A 125 -21.99 2.27 5.50
N PHE A 126 -21.11 2.28 6.49
CA PHE A 126 -19.81 1.59 6.47
C PHE A 126 -19.80 0.34 7.36
N ALA A 127 -20.89 0.02 8.08
CA ALA A 127 -20.96 -1.15 8.96
C ALA A 127 -20.98 -2.48 8.20
N GLU A 128 -21.69 -2.50 7.07
CA GLU A 128 -21.86 -3.66 6.20
C GLU A 128 -20.96 -3.52 4.97
N LEU A 129 -19.83 -4.23 5.00
CA LEU A 129 -18.94 -4.37 3.84
C LEU A 129 -19.44 -5.51 2.93
N PRO A 130 -19.02 -5.57 1.66
CA PRO A 130 -19.36 -6.66 0.76
C PRO A 130 -18.87 -7.99 1.33
N ASN A 131 -19.59 -9.06 1.04
CA ASN A 131 -19.18 -10.40 1.47
C ASN A 131 -17.90 -10.82 0.74
N GLY A 132 -16.93 -11.33 1.50
CA GLY A 132 -15.67 -11.81 0.95
C GLY A 132 -14.89 -12.65 1.96
N PRO A 133 -13.70 -13.16 1.57
CA PRO A 133 -12.80 -13.81 2.50
C PRO A 133 -12.49 -12.88 3.69
N GLU A 134 -12.42 -13.44 4.90
CA GLU A 134 -12.21 -12.68 6.14
C GLU A 134 -10.96 -11.77 6.06
N ASP A 135 -9.86 -12.29 5.50
CA ASP A 135 -8.64 -11.50 5.27
C ASP A 135 -8.89 -10.25 4.43
N LYS A 136 -9.70 -10.38 3.37
CA LYS A 136 -10.02 -9.27 2.46
C LYS A 136 -10.86 -8.21 3.18
N MET A 137 -11.88 -8.66 3.92
CA MET A 137 -12.73 -7.79 4.73
C MET A 137 -11.91 -7.07 5.81
N ASN A 138 -10.95 -7.75 6.43
CA ASN A 138 -10.04 -7.16 7.41
C ASN A 138 -9.13 -6.10 6.78
N SER A 139 -8.58 -6.35 5.59
CA SER A 139 -7.82 -5.35 4.84
C SER A 139 -8.66 -4.12 4.49
N TRP A 140 -9.92 -4.30 4.09
CA TRP A 140 -10.83 -3.19 3.82
C TRP A 140 -11.13 -2.36 5.08
N ARG A 141 -11.43 -3.01 6.21
CA ARG A 141 -11.65 -2.31 7.49
C ARG A 141 -10.41 -1.52 7.91
N ALA A 142 -9.22 -2.12 7.80
CA ALA A 142 -7.97 -1.46 8.11
C ALA A 142 -7.74 -0.23 7.22
N ALA A 143 -7.96 -0.35 5.91
CA ALA A 143 -7.78 0.75 4.96
C ALA A 143 -8.79 1.90 5.20
N LEU A 144 -10.06 1.59 5.50
CA LEU A 144 -11.07 2.58 5.89
C LEU A 144 -10.65 3.33 7.17
N THR A 145 -10.18 2.59 8.18
CA THR A 145 -9.74 3.14 9.46
C THR A 145 -8.51 4.03 9.27
N GLU A 146 -7.51 3.55 8.53
CA GLU A 146 -6.27 4.28 8.28
C GLU A 146 -6.52 5.56 7.48
N ALA A 147 -7.32 5.48 6.40
CA ALA A 147 -7.67 6.64 5.58
C ALA A 147 -8.50 7.67 6.36
N ALA A 148 -9.48 7.23 7.16
CA ALA A 148 -10.29 8.14 7.98
C ALA A 148 -9.52 8.77 9.15
N ASN A 149 -8.36 8.23 9.54
CA ASN A 149 -7.47 8.84 10.52
C ASN A 149 -6.60 9.96 9.93
N LEU A 150 -6.59 10.15 8.61
CA LEU A 150 -5.86 11.23 7.97
C LEU A 150 -6.64 12.54 8.07
N ALA A 151 -5.91 13.66 8.04
CA ALA A 151 -6.53 14.97 7.88
C ALA A 151 -7.24 15.04 6.52
N GLY A 152 -8.54 15.34 6.55
CA GLY A 152 -9.41 15.40 5.38
C GLY A 152 -10.26 16.67 5.33
N LEU A 153 -11.12 16.73 4.33
CA LEU A 153 -12.09 17.81 4.13
C LEU A 153 -13.52 17.28 4.25
N HIS A 154 -14.41 18.04 4.87
CA HIS A 154 -15.78 17.61 5.17
C HIS A 154 -16.79 18.55 4.52
N LEU A 155 -17.81 17.99 3.88
CA LEU A 155 -18.93 18.77 3.37
C LEU A 155 -19.93 19.05 4.51
N GLU A 156 -19.93 20.29 4.98
CA GLU A 156 -20.88 20.74 6.01
C GLU A 156 -22.33 20.81 5.47
N PRO A 157 -23.36 20.49 6.29
CA PRO A 157 -24.76 20.33 5.82
C PRO A 157 -25.38 21.52 5.07
N ASN A 158 -24.92 22.75 5.34
CA ASN A 158 -25.46 23.98 4.74
C ASN A 158 -24.46 24.67 3.79
N ARG A 159 -23.37 24.01 3.44
CA ARG A 159 -22.35 24.57 2.57
C ARG A 159 -22.67 24.26 1.11
N PRO A 160 -22.61 25.26 0.20
CA PRO A 160 -22.70 25.00 -1.23
C PRO A 160 -21.58 24.07 -1.71
N GLU A 161 -21.93 23.04 -2.49
CA GLU A 161 -20.94 22.10 -3.05
C GLU A 161 -19.88 22.81 -3.90
N SER A 162 -20.25 23.89 -4.61
CA SER A 162 -19.31 24.69 -5.41
C SER A 162 -18.16 25.24 -4.57
N ASP A 163 -18.47 25.80 -3.40
CA ASP A 163 -17.48 26.40 -2.50
C ASP A 163 -16.61 25.32 -1.86
N PHE A 164 -17.17 24.13 -1.64
CA PHE A 164 -16.43 22.98 -1.16
C PHE A 164 -15.47 22.44 -2.22
N ILE A 165 -15.92 22.35 -3.48
CA ILE A 165 -15.09 21.92 -4.61
C ILE A 165 -13.92 22.88 -4.82
N GLU A 166 -14.15 24.19 -4.80
CA GLU A 166 -13.06 25.16 -4.95
C GLU A 166 -12.04 25.04 -3.81
N GLU A 167 -12.48 24.82 -2.56
CA GLU A 167 -11.56 24.54 -1.45
C GLU A 167 -10.72 23.28 -1.69
N ILE A 168 -11.35 22.18 -2.11
CA ILE A 168 -10.65 20.92 -2.42
C ILE A 168 -9.57 21.16 -3.47
N VAL A 169 -9.91 21.84 -4.56
CA VAL A 169 -8.99 22.10 -5.67
C VAL A 169 -7.87 23.04 -5.26
N ASP A 170 -8.16 24.10 -4.50
CA ASP A 170 -7.14 25.02 -4.00
C ASP A 170 -6.19 24.33 -3.00
N TYR A 171 -6.72 23.43 -2.16
CA TYR A 171 -5.92 22.59 -1.27
C TYR A 171 -4.96 21.71 -2.09
N ILE A 172 -5.47 21.00 -3.09
CA ILE A 172 -4.67 20.14 -3.98
C ILE A 172 -3.60 20.96 -4.68
N LEU A 173 -3.96 22.10 -5.30
CA LEU A 173 -3.03 22.97 -6.00
C LEU A 173 -1.90 23.46 -5.09
N LYS A 174 -2.24 23.88 -3.86
CA LYS A 174 -1.25 24.30 -2.86
C LYS A 174 -0.29 23.15 -2.53
N LYS A 175 -0.80 21.94 -2.31
CA LYS A 175 0.01 20.76 -2.02
C LYS A 175 0.94 20.41 -3.18
N LEU A 176 0.46 20.47 -4.42
CA LEU A 176 1.28 20.24 -5.62
C LEU A 176 2.40 21.28 -5.74
N LYS A 177 2.14 22.55 -5.40
CA LYS A 177 3.16 23.62 -5.39
C LYS A 177 4.22 23.44 -4.29
N GLU A 178 3.82 23.11 -3.07
CA GLU A 178 4.74 22.84 -1.94
C GLU A 178 5.79 21.76 -2.29
N GLU A 179 5.37 20.75 -3.05
CA GLU A 179 6.24 19.66 -3.54
C GLU A 179 7.24 20.16 -4.60
N SER A 180 6.80 21.06 -5.49
CA SER A 180 7.69 21.64 -6.51
C SER A 180 8.74 22.58 -5.92
N SER A 181 8.43 23.23 -4.79
CA SER A 181 9.33 24.15 -4.08
C SER A 181 10.30 23.49 -3.11
N THR A 182 10.06 22.23 -2.72
CA THR A 182 10.92 21.48 -1.78
C THR A 182 12.03 20.68 -2.46
N ALA A 183 12.17 20.78 -3.79
CA ALA A 183 13.37 20.37 -4.50
C ALA A 183 14.53 21.33 -4.15
N PRO A 184 15.74 20.85 -3.80
CA PRO A 184 16.81 21.72 -3.30
C PRO A 184 17.26 22.71 -4.38
N SER A 185 16.86 23.97 -4.21
CA SER A 185 17.41 25.11 -4.93
C SER A 185 18.83 25.37 -4.43
N LEU A 186 19.84 24.94 -5.17
CA LEU A 186 21.17 25.53 -5.08
C LEU A 186 21.08 26.96 -5.64
N ARG A 187 21.02 27.96 -4.76
CA ARG A 187 21.40 29.33 -5.10
C ARG A 187 22.36 29.88 -4.07
N GLN A 188 23.58 30.14 -4.55
CA GLN A 188 24.58 30.96 -3.89
C GLN A 188 24.03 32.38 -3.73
N ASN A 189 24.23 32.94 -2.54
CA ASN A 189 24.14 34.36 -2.29
C ASN A 189 25.45 35.01 -2.76
N ASP A 190 25.35 36.16 -3.42
CA ASP A 190 26.13 37.36 -3.10
C ASP A 190 25.37 38.61 -3.59
N ALA A 191 25.28 39.61 -2.71
CA ALA A 191 24.63 40.93 -2.87
C ALA A 191 25.70 42.02 -3.22
N PRO A 192 25.47 43.36 -3.21
CA PRO A 192 24.24 44.16 -2.98
C PRO A 192 24.02 45.43 -3.89
N ALA A 193 22.79 45.96 -3.79
CA ALA A 193 22.30 47.37 -3.84
C ALA A 193 22.47 48.28 -5.08
N GLN A 194 21.37 48.94 -5.51
CA GLN A 194 21.08 50.39 -5.31
C GLN A 194 19.86 50.90 -6.16
N HIS A 195 18.92 51.56 -5.47
CA HIS A 195 18.17 52.80 -5.83
C HIS A 195 17.02 52.91 -6.89
N SER A 196 15.85 53.31 -6.34
CA SER A 196 14.88 54.37 -6.75
C SER A 196 13.75 54.19 -7.80
N SER A 197 12.52 54.37 -7.26
CA SER A 197 11.44 55.31 -7.65
C SER A 197 10.40 55.00 -8.76
N ALA A 198 9.16 54.79 -8.27
CA ALA A 198 7.83 55.34 -8.66
C ALA A 198 7.52 55.85 -10.09
N THR A 199 6.33 55.49 -10.62
CA THR A 199 5.19 56.40 -10.96
C THR A 199 4.01 55.63 -11.60
N ILE A 200 2.78 55.99 -11.20
CA ILE A 200 1.44 55.59 -11.75
C ILE A 200 1.03 56.60 -12.86
N PRO A 201 0.14 56.29 -13.83
CA PRO A 201 -1.31 56.61 -13.70
C PRO A 201 -2.24 55.48 -14.26
N HIS A 202 -3.43 55.19 -13.68
CA HIS A 202 -4.77 55.82 -13.94
C HIS A 202 -5.18 55.79 -15.44
N ASN A 203 -6.41 55.50 -15.90
CA ASN A 203 -7.72 55.29 -15.28
C ASN A 203 -8.75 54.82 -16.36
N ASP A 204 -9.96 54.45 -15.88
CA ASP A 204 -11.29 54.55 -16.54
C ASP A 204 -11.78 53.45 -17.51
N ALA A 205 -13.07 53.13 -17.59
CA ALA A 205 -14.27 53.27 -16.75
C ALA A 205 -15.45 52.65 -17.56
N SER A 206 -16.48 52.16 -16.86
CA SER A 206 -17.89 52.04 -17.33
C SER A 206 -18.20 51.03 -18.46
N SER A 207 -19.38 50.39 -18.57
CA SER A 207 -20.67 50.46 -17.86
C SER A 207 -21.66 49.47 -18.49
N GLY A 208 -22.60 48.95 -17.68
CA GLY A 208 -23.97 48.54 -18.07
C GLY A 208 -24.10 47.23 -18.86
N SER A 209 -25.19 46.46 -18.83
CA SER A 209 -26.53 46.55 -18.21
C SER A 209 -27.16 45.15 -18.43
N ALA A 210 -27.60 44.44 -17.40
CA ALA A 210 -29.01 44.17 -17.03
C ALA A 210 -29.96 43.54 -18.10
N ASN A 211 -30.55 42.41 -17.68
CA ASN A 211 -31.96 41.96 -17.81
C ASN A 211 -32.43 40.95 -18.89
N GLY A 212 -33.27 40.02 -18.42
CA GLY A 212 -34.28 39.21 -19.16
C GLY A 212 -34.09 37.70 -18.96
N SER A 213 -34.67 37.00 -17.97
CA SER A 213 -36.08 36.60 -17.78
C SER A 213 -36.72 35.90 -18.99
N THR A 214 -37.04 34.60 -18.87
CA THR A 214 -38.42 34.05 -18.88
C THR A 214 -38.43 32.52 -18.69
N ASP A 215 -39.34 32.07 -17.83
CA ASP A 215 -39.81 30.69 -17.57
C ASP A 215 -40.49 30.02 -18.78
N LEU A 216 -40.60 28.68 -18.76
CA LEU A 216 -41.88 27.95 -18.78
C LEU A 216 -41.73 26.41 -18.73
N ASP A 217 -42.61 25.81 -17.93
CA ASP A 217 -42.79 24.40 -17.53
C ASP A 217 -43.13 23.39 -18.66
N ILE A 218 -43.02 22.08 -18.35
CA ILE A 218 -44.11 21.07 -18.51
C ILE A 218 -43.76 19.75 -17.77
N VAL A 219 -44.82 19.10 -17.29
CA VAL A 219 -44.95 18.14 -16.17
C VAL A 219 -45.18 16.69 -16.66
N SER A 220 -45.00 15.71 -15.75
CA SER A 220 -45.71 14.40 -15.62
C SER A 220 -45.19 13.19 -16.45
N ALA A 221 -45.31 11.91 -16.09
CA ALA A 221 -45.67 11.16 -14.86
C ALA A 221 -45.34 9.64 -15.00
N THR A 222 -44.89 9.03 -13.91
CA THR A 222 -45.24 7.74 -13.25
C THR A 222 -45.79 6.51 -14.02
N ARG A 223 -45.20 5.30 -13.83
CA ARG A 223 -45.71 4.13 -13.02
C ARG A 223 -45.13 2.73 -13.36
N GLN A 224 -44.83 1.98 -12.26
CA GLN A 224 -45.03 0.52 -11.97
C GLN A 224 -44.35 -0.54 -12.86
N ALA A 225 -44.06 -1.79 -12.44
CA ALA A 225 -43.84 -2.56 -11.20
C ALA A 225 -43.81 -4.04 -11.65
N MET A 226 -43.05 -4.95 -11.00
CA MET A 226 -43.44 -6.33 -10.60
C MET A 226 -42.23 -7.28 -10.40
N GLN A 227 -42.24 -7.98 -9.27
CA GLN A 227 -41.49 -9.21 -8.93
C GLN A 227 -42.29 -10.47 -9.32
N PRO A 228 -41.74 -11.70 -9.17
CA PRO A 228 -41.93 -12.55 -7.96
C PRO A 228 -40.63 -13.27 -7.48
N LYS A 229 -40.34 -13.49 -6.16
CA LYS A 229 -40.66 -14.60 -5.20
C LYS A 229 -40.21 -16.04 -5.64
N ALA A 230 -39.68 -16.98 -4.83
CA ALA A 230 -39.27 -17.10 -3.40
C ALA A 230 -38.58 -18.48 -3.08
N GLN A 231 -38.03 -18.64 -1.84
CA GLN A 231 -37.82 -19.85 -0.96
C GLN A 231 -36.60 -20.80 -1.23
N GLU A 232 -35.87 -21.43 -0.26
CA GLU A 232 -35.94 -21.57 1.22
C GLU A 232 -34.64 -22.16 1.85
N ILE A 233 -34.26 -21.66 3.05
CA ILE A 233 -33.83 -22.31 4.35
C ILE A 233 -32.77 -23.44 4.39
N TYR A 234 -31.71 -23.26 5.23
CA TYR A 234 -31.42 -24.01 6.49
C TYR A 234 -30.24 -23.38 7.28
N GLN A 235 -30.27 -23.49 8.62
CA GLN A 235 -29.51 -22.71 9.61
C GLN A 235 -28.82 -23.64 10.65
N THR A 236 -27.50 -23.42 10.92
CA THR A 236 -26.69 -23.57 12.18
C THR A 236 -26.62 -24.92 12.95
N PRO A 237 -25.55 -25.25 13.76
CA PRO A 237 -24.88 -24.36 14.73
C PRO A 237 -23.36 -24.52 15.00
N GLN A 238 -22.88 -23.61 15.86
CA GLN A 238 -21.52 -23.33 16.32
C GLN A 238 -20.84 -24.40 17.19
N VAL A 239 -19.50 -24.42 17.17
CA VAL A 239 -18.66 -24.80 18.33
C VAL A 239 -17.41 -23.90 18.39
N ASN A 240 -17.17 -23.35 19.58
CA ASN A 240 -16.00 -22.55 19.97
C ASN A 240 -14.70 -23.37 19.97
N GLY A 241 -13.61 -22.79 19.49
CA GLY A 241 -12.26 -23.37 19.56
C GLY A 241 -11.16 -22.32 19.37
N THR A 242 -10.75 -21.71 20.47
CA THR A 242 -9.62 -20.77 20.59
C THR A 242 -8.35 -21.30 19.92
N THR A 243 -7.81 -20.62 18.91
CA THR A 243 -6.45 -20.89 18.39
C THR A 243 -5.66 -19.60 18.24
N LEU A 244 -4.45 -19.65 18.79
CA LEU A 244 -3.54 -18.55 19.03
C LEU A 244 -3.03 -17.92 17.74
N HIS A 245 -3.07 -16.59 17.73
CA HIS A 245 -2.54 -15.68 16.72
C HIS A 245 -1.02 -15.84 16.57
N VAL A 246 -0.55 -16.22 15.38
CA VAL A 246 0.87 -16.09 14.98
C VAL A 246 0.94 -15.62 13.53
N ASN A 247 1.22 -14.31 13.41
CA ASN A 247 1.94 -13.57 12.37
C ASN A 247 1.54 -13.72 10.88
N ASN A 248 0.99 -12.62 10.36
CA ASN A 248 0.63 -12.35 8.97
C ASN A 248 1.81 -11.90 8.07
N ASP A 249 3.06 -11.94 8.54
CA ASP A 249 4.22 -11.38 7.81
C ASP A 249 4.76 -12.27 6.66
N PHE A 250 4.14 -13.42 6.38
CA PHE A 250 4.67 -14.42 5.41
C PHE A 250 4.05 -14.36 4.00
N ARG A 251 3.02 -13.55 3.74
CA ARG A 251 2.26 -13.61 2.48
C ARG A 251 2.97 -12.98 1.27
N ASP A 252 3.79 -11.94 1.45
CA ASP A 252 4.39 -11.19 0.33
C ASP A 252 5.49 -11.96 -0.43
N MET A 253 6.07 -13.00 0.18
CA MET A 253 7.06 -13.85 -0.51
C MET A 253 6.42 -14.94 -1.37
N GLN A 254 5.16 -15.31 -1.15
CA GLN A 254 4.52 -16.44 -1.84
C GLN A 254 4.28 -16.20 -3.33
N HIS A 255 4.21 -14.94 -3.78
CA HIS A 255 3.92 -14.59 -5.17
C HIS A 255 5.15 -14.22 -6.00
N PHE A 256 6.33 -14.10 -5.38
CA PHE A 256 7.55 -13.62 -6.04
C PHE A 256 7.93 -14.40 -7.31
N TYR A 257 8.09 -15.74 -7.21
CA TYR A 257 8.51 -16.53 -8.37
C TYR A 257 7.42 -16.73 -9.42
N LYS A 258 6.13 -16.71 -9.02
CA LYS A 258 5.02 -16.76 -9.99
C LYS A 258 4.99 -15.50 -10.85
N ASN A 259 5.13 -14.32 -10.22
CA ASN A 259 5.19 -13.04 -10.92
C ASN A 259 6.43 -12.93 -11.79
N GLN A 260 7.60 -13.38 -11.30
CA GLN A 260 8.83 -13.39 -12.10
C GLN A 260 8.74 -14.32 -13.32
N LEU A 261 8.13 -15.51 -13.18
CA LEU A 261 7.97 -16.44 -14.29
C LEU A 261 6.96 -15.93 -15.33
N GLN A 262 5.89 -15.26 -14.88
CA GLN A 262 4.94 -14.58 -15.76
C GLN A 262 5.62 -13.44 -16.54
N ASN A 263 6.40 -12.60 -15.87
CA ASN A 263 7.16 -11.52 -16.52
C ASN A 263 8.19 -12.06 -17.51
N TYR A 264 8.88 -13.16 -17.17
CA TYR A 264 9.82 -13.83 -18.07
C TYR A 264 9.11 -14.32 -19.34
N ALA A 265 7.96 -14.97 -19.20
CA ALA A 265 7.18 -15.46 -20.34
C ALA A 265 6.72 -14.31 -21.25
N GLN A 266 6.20 -13.23 -20.67
CA GLN A 266 5.75 -12.05 -21.41
C GLN A 266 6.90 -11.35 -22.16
N LYS A 267 8.04 -11.11 -21.50
CA LYS A 267 9.21 -10.46 -22.12
C LYS A 267 9.75 -11.25 -23.32
N ARG A 268 9.61 -12.57 -23.32
CA ARG A 268 10.10 -13.46 -24.39
C ARG A 268 9.01 -13.86 -25.38
N ASN A 269 7.83 -13.23 -25.32
CA ASN A 269 6.67 -13.59 -26.15
C ASN A 269 6.30 -15.08 -26.08
N LEU A 270 6.47 -15.68 -24.91
CA LEU A 270 6.08 -17.06 -24.63
C LEU A 270 4.63 -17.09 -24.13
N ARG A 271 3.97 -18.25 -24.30
CA ARG A 271 2.66 -18.47 -23.69
C ARG A 271 2.76 -18.35 -22.17
N LEU A 272 1.71 -17.80 -21.56
CA LEU A 272 1.67 -17.61 -20.11
C LEU A 272 1.83 -18.95 -19.37
N PRO A 273 2.52 -18.97 -18.21
CA PRO A 273 2.74 -20.19 -17.45
C PRO A 273 1.42 -20.84 -17.02
N VAL A 274 1.25 -22.12 -17.33
CA VAL A 274 0.06 -22.90 -16.94
C VAL A 274 0.39 -23.77 -15.74
N TYR A 275 -0.33 -23.57 -14.64
CA TYR A 275 -0.18 -24.34 -13.41
C TYR A 275 -1.20 -25.46 -13.33
N SER A 276 -0.77 -26.65 -12.92
CA SER A 276 -1.66 -27.76 -12.61
C SER A 276 -1.24 -28.39 -11.29
N CYS A 277 -2.13 -28.40 -10.30
CA CYS A 277 -1.87 -28.93 -8.97
C CYS A 277 -2.67 -30.20 -8.72
N LYS A 278 -2.03 -31.19 -8.11
CA LYS A 278 -2.65 -32.42 -7.65
C LYS A 278 -2.63 -32.43 -6.13
N CYS A 279 -3.79 -32.72 -5.56
CA CYS A 279 -3.95 -32.98 -4.14
C CYS A 279 -3.83 -34.49 -3.91
N GLU A 280 -2.96 -34.88 -3.00
CA GLU A 280 -2.66 -36.26 -2.63
C GLU A 280 -2.81 -36.40 -1.10
N GLY A 281 -3.25 -37.57 -0.63
CA GLY A 281 -3.43 -37.84 0.80
C GLY A 281 -4.87 -37.63 1.31
N PRO A 282 -5.14 -37.99 2.58
CA PRO A 282 -6.48 -37.94 3.16
C PRO A 282 -6.94 -36.49 3.39
N PRO A 283 -8.26 -36.22 3.50
CA PRO A 283 -8.80 -34.87 3.66
C PRO A 283 -8.25 -34.07 4.87
N HIS A 284 -7.77 -34.78 5.90
CA HIS A 284 -7.18 -34.18 7.11
C HIS A 284 -5.66 -34.01 7.06
N ALA A 285 -5.00 -34.45 5.97
CA ALA A 285 -3.56 -34.31 5.75
C ALA A 285 -3.25 -34.19 4.24
N SER A 286 -3.96 -33.27 3.58
CA SER A 286 -3.80 -33.02 2.15
C SER A 286 -2.41 -32.47 1.85
N GLN A 287 -1.77 -33.07 0.86
CA GLN A 287 -0.47 -32.69 0.34
C GLN A 287 -0.60 -32.33 -1.14
N PHE A 288 0.10 -31.30 -1.57
CA PHE A 288 -0.04 -30.72 -2.90
C PHE A 288 1.27 -30.84 -3.66
N ARG A 289 1.15 -31.30 -4.91
CA ARG A 289 2.22 -31.26 -5.90
C ARG A 289 1.76 -30.42 -7.07
N CYS A 290 2.57 -29.48 -7.53
CA CYS A 290 2.20 -28.63 -8.65
C CYS A 290 3.22 -28.72 -9.77
N LYS A 291 2.71 -28.62 -11.00
CA LYS A 291 3.48 -28.49 -12.22
C LYS A 291 3.22 -27.14 -12.83
N VAL A 292 4.25 -26.53 -13.42
CA VAL A 292 4.13 -25.33 -14.23
C VAL A 292 4.69 -25.62 -15.61
N THR A 293 3.94 -25.29 -16.65
CA THR A 293 4.37 -25.45 -18.04
C THR A 293 4.65 -24.09 -18.65
N VAL A 294 5.88 -23.89 -19.12
CA VAL A 294 6.36 -22.67 -19.79
C VAL A 294 7.16 -23.11 -21.01
N ASP A 295 6.84 -22.54 -22.18
CA ASP A 295 7.52 -22.87 -23.43
C ASP A 295 7.51 -24.37 -23.80
N GLY A 296 6.39 -25.05 -23.50
CA GLY A 296 6.25 -26.49 -23.72
C GLY A 296 7.08 -27.37 -22.78
N GLN A 297 7.89 -26.79 -21.88
CA GLN A 297 8.60 -27.49 -20.83
C GLN A 297 7.80 -27.45 -19.53
N THR A 298 7.71 -28.60 -18.86
CA THR A 298 6.99 -28.74 -17.60
C THR A 298 7.98 -28.93 -16.45
N TYR A 299 7.83 -28.09 -15.43
CA TYR A 299 8.63 -28.11 -14.22
C TYR A 299 7.74 -28.46 -13.03
N GLU A 300 8.20 -29.34 -12.16
CA GLU A 300 7.43 -29.88 -11.05
C GLU A 300 8.01 -29.43 -9.71
N SER A 301 7.14 -29.22 -8.73
CA SER A 301 7.56 -28.95 -7.36
C SER A 301 8.33 -30.17 -6.80
N PRO A 302 9.52 -29.97 -6.19
CA PRO A 302 10.39 -31.07 -5.80
C PRO A 302 9.78 -31.89 -4.66
N GLU A 303 9.12 -31.21 -3.72
CA GLU A 303 8.50 -31.80 -2.53
C GLU A 303 6.98 -31.71 -2.59
N LEU A 304 6.34 -32.38 -1.64
CA LEU A 304 4.91 -32.30 -1.36
C LEU A 304 4.67 -31.20 -0.31
N PHE A 305 3.72 -30.31 -0.56
CA PHE A 305 3.47 -29.16 0.30
C PHE A 305 2.12 -29.27 0.98
N SER A 306 1.96 -28.72 2.18
CA SER A 306 0.65 -28.70 2.86
C SER A 306 -0.37 -27.75 2.22
N THR A 307 0.06 -26.87 1.31
CA THR A 307 -0.83 -25.97 0.57
C THR A 307 -0.53 -25.98 -0.94
N SER A 308 -1.58 -25.82 -1.76
CA SER A 308 -1.44 -25.68 -3.21
C SER A 308 -0.61 -24.45 -3.59
N LYS A 309 -0.67 -23.38 -2.79
CA LYS A 309 0.05 -22.12 -3.06
C LYS A 309 1.56 -22.29 -2.93
N ASP A 310 2.01 -22.99 -1.89
CA ASP A 310 3.44 -23.25 -1.68
C ASP A 310 4.00 -24.19 -2.75
N ALA A 311 3.21 -25.19 -3.17
CA ALA A 311 3.57 -26.08 -4.27
C ALA A 311 3.69 -25.33 -5.61
N GLU A 312 2.76 -24.43 -5.93
CA GLU A 312 2.84 -23.58 -7.14
C GLU A 312 4.07 -22.67 -7.12
N HIS A 313 4.36 -22.07 -5.96
CA HIS A 313 5.54 -21.24 -5.76
C HIS A 313 6.83 -22.03 -5.98
N ALA A 314 6.92 -23.23 -5.42
CA ALA A 314 8.07 -24.11 -5.58
C ALA A 314 8.27 -24.53 -7.04
N ALA A 315 7.20 -24.90 -7.75
CA ALA A 315 7.24 -25.22 -9.18
C ALA A 315 7.73 -24.01 -10.02
N ALA A 316 7.25 -22.80 -9.72
CA ALA A 316 7.66 -21.57 -10.40
C ALA A 316 9.15 -21.26 -10.21
N LYS A 317 9.68 -21.50 -9.00
CA LYS A 317 11.10 -21.33 -8.68
C LYS A 317 11.98 -22.30 -9.47
N VAL A 318 11.58 -23.58 -9.56
CA VAL A 318 12.30 -24.60 -10.34
C VAL A 318 12.34 -24.22 -11.82
N ALA A 319 11.20 -23.77 -12.37
CA ALA A 319 11.11 -23.30 -13.75
C ALA A 319 12.07 -22.14 -14.03
N LEU A 320 12.03 -21.07 -13.20
CA LEU A 320 12.91 -19.91 -13.38
C LEU A 320 14.39 -20.27 -13.25
N THR A 321 14.75 -21.12 -12.29
CA THR A 321 16.14 -21.54 -12.09
C THR A 321 16.66 -22.34 -13.29
N SER A 322 15.79 -23.08 -13.97
CA SER A 322 16.14 -23.88 -15.15
C SER A 322 16.12 -23.08 -16.46
N LEU A 323 15.22 -22.10 -16.58
CA LEU A 323 15.03 -21.24 -17.77
C LEU A 323 16.02 -20.07 -17.87
N VAL A 324 16.74 -19.78 -16.79
CA VAL A 324 17.77 -18.74 -16.73
C VAL A 324 19.13 -19.41 -16.44
N PRO A 325 19.90 -19.80 -17.47
CA PRO A 325 21.26 -20.28 -17.26
C PRO A 325 22.12 -19.16 -16.68
N ASP A 326 22.99 -19.56 -15.74
CA ASP A 326 23.95 -18.75 -15.02
C ASP A 326 24.67 -17.75 -15.94
N GLY A 327 24.32 -16.46 -15.83
CA GLY A 327 24.88 -15.39 -16.65
C GLY A 327 24.06 -14.10 -16.74
N ALA A 328 22.75 -14.14 -16.47
CA ALA A 328 21.90 -12.95 -16.44
C ALA A 328 21.05 -12.91 -15.16
N LYS A 329 21.69 -12.66 -14.01
CA LYS A 329 20.99 -12.25 -12.78
C LYS A 329 20.47 -10.83 -13.00
N GLU A 330 19.30 -10.71 -13.62
CA GLU A 330 18.57 -9.46 -13.85
C GLU A 330 18.48 -8.62 -12.55
N ASP A 331 18.42 -7.32 -12.77
CA ASP A 331 18.76 -6.21 -11.88
C ASP A 331 17.84 -6.06 -10.65
N ASN A 332 17.97 -6.95 -9.66
CA ASN A 332 17.34 -6.84 -8.33
C ASN A 332 18.04 -5.81 -7.41
N SER A 333 18.74 -4.83 -7.99
CA SER A 333 19.57 -3.87 -7.26
C SER A 333 18.80 -3.01 -6.26
N VAL A 334 17.55 -2.69 -6.57
CA VAL A 334 16.70 -1.78 -5.79
C VAL A 334 16.03 -2.49 -4.61
N LEU A 335 15.83 -3.81 -4.71
CA LEU A 335 15.06 -4.58 -3.72
C LEU A 335 15.77 -4.61 -2.36
N TYR A 336 17.04 -5.03 -2.31
CA TYR A 336 17.74 -5.18 -1.03
C TYR A 336 18.10 -3.84 -0.38
N LYS A 337 18.27 -2.78 -1.17
CA LYS A 337 18.51 -1.43 -0.63
C LYS A 337 17.26 -0.91 0.06
N ASN A 338 16.08 -1.13 -0.53
CA ASN A 338 14.80 -0.75 0.06
C ASN A 338 14.45 -1.61 1.28
N LEU A 339 14.62 -2.94 1.19
CA LEU A 339 14.38 -3.86 2.31
C LEU A 339 15.28 -3.56 3.51
N LEU A 340 16.55 -3.23 3.26
CA LEU A 340 17.48 -2.84 4.30
C LEU A 340 17.10 -1.49 4.91
N GLN A 341 16.69 -0.53 4.09
CA GLN A 341 16.25 0.77 4.58
C GLN A 341 15.00 0.66 5.47
N GLU A 342 14.03 -0.16 5.09
CA GLU A 342 12.82 -0.43 5.88
C GLU A 342 13.15 -1.08 7.22
N LEU A 343 14.03 -2.09 7.23
CA LEU A 343 14.47 -2.78 8.45
C LEU A 343 15.13 -1.80 9.43
N VAL A 344 16.02 -0.95 8.92
CA VAL A 344 16.78 0.01 9.71
C VAL A 344 15.93 1.12 10.29
N GLN A 345 14.94 1.61 9.51
CA GLN A 345 13.97 2.58 9.99
C GLN A 345 13.07 1.99 11.08
N LYS A 346 12.67 0.72 10.95
CA LYS A 346 11.87 0.01 11.95
C LYS A 346 12.61 -0.18 13.27
N GLU A 347 13.91 -0.44 13.23
CA GLU A 347 14.73 -0.56 14.44
C GLU A 347 15.16 0.80 15.01
N GLY A 348 14.76 1.92 14.39
CA GLY A 348 15.13 3.28 14.82
C GLY A 348 16.61 3.59 14.61
N VAL A 349 17.30 2.84 13.76
CA VAL A 349 18.72 3.01 13.45
C VAL A 349 18.87 4.00 12.30
N SER A 350 20.01 4.70 12.24
CA SER A 350 20.30 5.70 11.21
C SER A 350 20.31 5.08 9.81
N LEU A 351 19.86 5.85 8.82
CA LEU A 351 19.69 5.38 7.44
C LEU A 351 21.00 4.79 6.86
N PRO A 352 20.91 3.76 6.00
CA PRO A 352 22.08 3.09 5.43
C PRO A 352 22.93 4.03 4.57
N VAL A 353 24.21 4.19 4.92
CA VAL A 353 25.17 4.97 4.11
C VAL A 353 26.05 4.03 3.30
N TYR A 354 26.03 4.18 1.98
CA TYR A 354 26.84 3.36 1.06
C TYR A 354 28.12 4.09 0.66
N VAL A 355 29.24 3.39 0.75
CA VAL A 355 30.54 3.82 0.22
C VAL A 355 30.97 2.81 -0.83
N THR A 356 31.19 3.25 -2.06
CA THR A 356 31.64 2.38 -3.16
C THR A 356 32.95 2.86 -3.71
N ASN A 357 33.85 1.91 -3.89
CA ASN A 357 35.17 2.14 -4.46
C ASN A 357 35.30 1.34 -5.75
N ARG A 358 35.99 1.93 -6.71
CA ARG A 358 36.34 1.29 -7.98
C ARG A 358 37.83 0.95 -7.97
N SER A 359 38.16 -0.27 -8.35
CA SER A 359 39.50 -0.80 -8.56
C SER A 359 39.56 -1.58 -9.88
N GLY A 360 40.73 -2.10 -10.24
CA GLY A 360 40.93 -2.87 -11.48
C GLY A 360 41.25 -2.01 -12.70
N GLU A 361 41.52 -2.68 -13.81
CA GLU A 361 41.90 -2.03 -15.06
C GLU A 361 40.71 -1.32 -15.72
N VAL A 362 40.99 -0.32 -16.57
CA VAL A 362 39.94 0.51 -17.20
C VAL A 362 38.96 -0.34 -18.02
N HIS A 363 39.44 -1.41 -18.65
CA HIS A 363 38.64 -2.33 -19.45
C HIS A 363 38.01 -3.48 -18.63
N GLU A 364 38.41 -3.63 -17.37
CA GLU A 364 37.88 -4.65 -16.47
C GLU A 364 37.68 -4.08 -15.04
N PRO A 365 36.71 -3.16 -14.87
CA PRO A 365 36.52 -2.49 -13.59
C PRO A 365 35.89 -3.44 -12.56
N ILE A 366 36.42 -3.37 -11.34
CA ILE A 366 35.91 -4.07 -10.17
C ILE A 366 35.40 -3.01 -9.19
N PHE A 367 34.19 -3.20 -8.68
CA PHE A 367 33.56 -2.32 -7.72
C PHE A 367 33.33 -3.09 -6.43
N PHE A 368 33.70 -2.49 -5.31
CA PHE A 368 33.36 -2.99 -3.99
C PHE A 368 32.61 -1.92 -3.22
N SER A 369 31.54 -2.31 -2.52
CA SER A 369 30.74 -1.39 -1.74
C SER A 369 30.61 -1.87 -0.30
N THR A 370 30.55 -0.91 0.60
CA THR A 370 30.31 -1.10 2.02
C THR A 370 29.06 -0.31 2.40
N VAL A 371 28.24 -0.84 3.30
CA VAL A 371 27.08 -0.15 3.88
C VAL A 371 27.26 -0.03 5.39
N VAL A 372 26.99 1.17 5.92
CA VAL A 372 27.12 1.49 7.35
C VAL A 372 25.74 1.74 7.95
N ILE A 373 25.39 0.94 8.97
CA ILE A 373 24.10 0.94 9.69
C ILE A 373 24.39 0.58 11.15
N GLY A 374 24.96 1.53 11.92
CA GLY A 374 25.51 1.25 13.25
C GLY A 374 26.77 0.36 13.24
N GLU A 375 26.79 -0.67 12.41
CA GLU A 375 27.89 -1.56 12.07
C GLU A 375 28.22 -1.48 10.56
N VAL A 376 29.37 -2.03 10.17
CA VAL A 376 29.92 -1.91 8.81
C VAL A 376 29.83 -3.24 8.08
N PHE A 377 29.07 -3.30 6.98
CA PHE A 377 28.87 -4.51 6.18
C PHE A 377 29.49 -4.35 4.78
N LYS A 378 30.40 -5.27 4.43
CA LYS A 378 31.12 -5.25 3.14
C LYS A 378 30.48 -6.20 2.13
N GLY A 379 30.07 -5.67 0.99
CA GLY A 379 29.52 -6.42 -0.14
C GLY A 379 30.57 -7.15 -0.97
N HIS A 380 30.17 -8.24 -1.63
CA HIS A 380 30.99 -8.88 -2.67
C HIS A 380 31.27 -7.95 -3.83
N GLU A 381 32.45 -8.12 -4.44
CA GLU A 381 32.87 -7.36 -5.61
C GLU A 381 31.96 -7.59 -6.82
N ALA A 382 31.86 -6.58 -7.68
CA ALA A 382 31.01 -6.64 -8.86
C ALA A 382 31.58 -5.82 -10.02
N ARG A 383 31.08 -6.07 -11.24
CA ARG A 383 31.47 -5.34 -12.45
C ARG A 383 30.85 -3.94 -12.55
N THR A 384 29.90 -3.60 -11.68
CA THR A 384 29.23 -2.29 -11.67
C THR A 384 29.04 -1.78 -10.24
N LYS A 385 29.08 -0.44 -10.07
CA LYS A 385 28.78 0.24 -8.81
C LYS A 385 27.41 -0.17 -8.24
N LYS A 386 26.39 -0.17 -9.10
CA LYS A 386 25.01 -0.54 -8.74
C LYS A 386 24.89 -1.96 -8.17
N LYS A 387 25.65 -2.91 -8.74
CA LYS A 387 25.68 -4.30 -8.26
C LYS A 387 26.49 -4.46 -6.98
N ALA A 388 27.59 -3.72 -6.83
CA ALA A 388 28.40 -3.72 -5.60
C ALA A 388 27.60 -3.18 -4.40
N GLU A 389 26.85 -2.08 -4.59
CA GLU A 389 25.97 -1.52 -3.56
C GLU A 389 24.84 -2.49 -3.17
N MET A 390 24.24 -3.17 -4.15
CA MET A 390 23.24 -4.20 -3.89
C MET A 390 23.84 -5.39 -3.13
N ASN A 391 25.05 -5.84 -3.48
CA ASN A 391 25.72 -6.93 -2.78
C ASN A 391 25.96 -6.56 -1.30
N ALA A 392 26.35 -5.31 -1.02
CA ALA A 392 26.49 -4.81 0.35
C ALA A 392 25.14 -4.77 1.09
N ALA A 393 24.10 -4.28 0.42
CA ALA A 393 22.75 -4.21 0.99
C ALA A 393 22.19 -5.59 1.33
N LYS A 394 22.40 -6.56 0.44
CA LYS A 394 21.95 -7.94 0.63
C LYS A 394 22.59 -8.56 1.86
N ILE A 395 23.92 -8.45 1.99
CA ILE A 395 24.65 -9.01 3.14
C ILE A 395 24.16 -8.38 4.44
N ALA A 396 24.08 -7.05 4.50
CA ALA A 396 23.57 -6.35 5.68
C ALA A 396 22.15 -6.78 6.05
N TYR A 397 21.25 -6.88 5.07
CA TYR A 397 19.86 -7.28 5.32
C TYR A 397 19.74 -8.71 5.84
N THR A 398 20.45 -9.66 5.21
CA THR A 398 20.42 -11.07 5.64
C THR A 398 21.00 -11.23 7.04
N THR A 399 22.12 -10.56 7.33
CA THR A 399 22.76 -10.65 8.66
C THR A 399 21.90 -10.02 9.75
N LEU A 400 21.26 -8.87 9.50
CA LEU A 400 20.36 -8.24 10.47
C LEU A 400 19.08 -9.08 10.71
N LYS A 401 18.53 -9.69 9.65
CA LYS A 401 17.38 -10.59 9.76
C LYS A 401 17.67 -11.84 10.57
N GLU A 402 18.85 -12.44 10.38
CA GLU A 402 19.31 -13.57 11.19
C GLU A 402 19.44 -13.18 12.67
N TRP A 403 19.83 -11.93 12.96
CA TRP A 403 19.95 -11.42 14.33
C TRP A 403 18.60 -11.12 15.00
N GLU A 404 17.60 -10.62 14.25
CA GLU A 404 16.22 -10.44 14.74
C GLU A 404 15.60 -11.77 15.23
N VAL A 405 15.87 -12.87 14.52
CA VAL A 405 15.42 -14.22 14.88
C VAL A 405 16.06 -14.70 16.20
N PHE A 406 17.30 -14.30 16.47
CA PHE A 406 18.01 -14.62 17.71
C PHE A 406 17.48 -13.83 18.92
N LYS A 407 17.28 -12.51 18.77
CA LYS A 407 16.66 -11.66 19.82
C LYS A 407 15.22 -12.10 20.16
N GLY A 408 14.46 -12.54 19.16
CA GLY A 408 13.11 -13.08 19.35
C GLY A 408 13.08 -14.33 20.22
N HIS A 409 14.08 -15.21 20.11
CA HIS A 409 14.19 -16.40 20.97
C HIS A 409 14.49 -16.04 22.43
N GLU A 410 15.39 -15.07 22.66
CA GLU A 410 15.80 -14.64 24.00
C GLU A 410 14.68 -13.85 24.74
N ALA A 411 13.92 -13.02 24.02
CA ALA A 411 12.74 -12.35 24.57
C ALA A 411 11.62 -13.36 24.95
N ARG A 412 11.47 -14.43 24.16
CA ARG A 412 10.44 -15.47 24.38
C ARG A 412 10.77 -16.37 25.55
N THR A 413 12.06 -16.67 25.81
CA THR A 413 12.48 -17.40 27.02
C THR A 413 12.29 -16.56 28.28
N LYS A 414 12.60 -15.25 28.25
CA LYS A 414 12.39 -14.35 29.39
C LYS A 414 10.90 -14.17 29.75
N LYS A 415 10.04 -13.94 28.75
CA LYS A 415 8.58 -13.84 28.94
C LYS A 415 7.95 -15.15 29.43
N LYS A 416 8.49 -16.30 29.03
CA LYS A 416 8.08 -17.63 29.53
C LYS A 416 8.46 -17.84 30.99
N ALA A 417 9.61 -17.34 31.43
CA ALA A 417 10.03 -17.38 32.84
C ALA A 417 9.14 -16.50 33.73
N GLU A 418 8.83 -15.27 33.30
CA GLU A 418 7.92 -14.36 34.02
C GLU A 418 6.49 -14.91 34.14
N MET A 419 5.97 -15.49 33.06
CA MET A 419 4.65 -16.13 33.06
C MET A 419 4.61 -17.36 33.98
N ASN A 420 5.71 -18.11 34.09
CA ASN A 420 5.79 -19.23 35.03
C ASN A 420 5.86 -18.75 36.48
N ALA A 421 6.60 -17.68 36.78
CA ALA A 421 6.63 -17.07 38.11
C ALA A 421 5.24 -16.56 38.55
N ALA A 422 4.49 -15.92 37.64
CA ALA A 422 3.13 -15.46 37.90
C ALA A 422 2.15 -16.60 38.19
N LYS A 423 2.28 -17.73 37.47
CA LYS A 423 1.47 -18.94 37.73
C LYS A 423 1.74 -19.55 39.10
N ILE A 424 3.00 -19.56 39.53
CA ILE A 424 3.38 -20.05 40.86
C ILE A 424 2.78 -19.14 41.94
N ALA A 425 2.93 -17.82 41.82
CA ALA A 425 2.36 -16.86 42.76
C ALA A 425 0.83 -16.97 42.89
N TYR A 426 0.13 -17.10 41.75
CA TYR A 426 -1.32 -17.31 41.73
C TYR A 426 -1.74 -18.60 42.45
N THR A 427 -0.98 -19.69 42.25
CA THR A 427 -1.26 -20.98 42.89
C THR A 427 -1.07 -20.91 44.40
N THR A 428 0.01 -20.29 44.86
CA THR A 428 0.28 -20.06 46.30
C THR A 428 -0.82 -19.24 46.96
N LEU A 429 -1.29 -18.18 46.29
CA LEU A 429 -2.33 -17.30 46.81
C LEU A 429 -3.68 -18.02 46.91
N LYS A 430 -4.00 -18.86 45.92
CA LYS A 430 -5.20 -19.72 45.92
C LYS A 430 -5.18 -20.73 47.06
N GLU A 431 -4.03 -21.33 47.37
CA GLU A 431 -3.88 -22.23 48.51
C GLU A 431 -4.01 -21.51 49.85
N HIS A 432 -3.45 -20.29 49.98
CA HIS A 432 -3.61 -19.45 51.16
C HIS A 432 -5.08 -19.11 51.42
N LEU A 433 -5.82 -18.70 50.39
CA LEU A 433 -7.25 -18.42 50.48
C LEU A 433 -8.07 -19.66 50.88
N LYS A 434 -7.69 -20.84 50.37
CA LYS A 434 -8.32 -22.11 50.74
C LYS A 434 -8.09 -22.44 52.23
N LYS A 435 -6.88 -22.21 52.76
CA LYS A 435 -6.56 -22.38 54.18
C LYS A 435 -7.33 -21.40 55.08
N ILE A 436 -7.47 -20.14 54.66
CA ILE A 436 -8.27 -19.13 55.37
C ILE A 436 -9.74 -19.56 55.45
N LYS A 437 -10.31 -20.04 54.34
CA LYS A 437 -11.70 -20.50 54.30
C LYS A 437 -11.95 -21.74 55.17
N ILE A 438 -11.00 -22.67 55.22
CA ILE A 438 -11.05 -23.84 56.12
C ILE A 438 -10.98 -23.43 57.60
N ASN A 439 -10.13 -22.44 57.95
CA ASN A 439 -10.01 -21.95 59.32
C ASN A 439 -11.18 -21.06 59.77
N SER A 440 -11.93 -20.46 58.84
CA SER A 440 -13.17 -19.73 59.14
C SER A 440 -14.30 -20.71 59.50
N ASN A 441 -14.47 -21.78 58.73
CA ASN A 441 -15.49 -22.81 59.01
C ASN A 441 -15.25 -23.62 60.30
N LYS A 442 -14.04 -23.60 60.87
CA LYS A 442 -13.75 -24.22 62.17
C LYS A 442 -14.10 -23.31 63.37
N ARG A 443 -14.34 -22.02 63.16
CA ARG A 443 -14.67 -21.07 64.25
C ARG A 443 -16.17 -20.95 64.53
N ASP A 444 -17.03 -21.41 63.61
CA ASP A 444 -18.49 -21.37 63.74
C ASP A 444 -19.12 -22.66 64.33
N VAL A 445 -18.30 -23.61 64.82
CA VAL A 445 -18.75 -24.90 65.39
C VAL A 445 -18.25 -25.08 66.83
N LYS A 446 -18.19 -24.01 67.62
CA LYS A 446 -17.79 -24.10 69.02
C LYS A 446 -18.75 -23.38 69.96
#